data_AF-A8ZS56-F1
#
_entry.id   AF-A8ZS56-F1
#
_cell.length_a   1.000
_cell.length_b   1.000
_cell.length_c   1.000
_cell.angle_alpha   90.00
_cell.angle_beta   90.00
_cell.angle_gamma   90.00
#
_symmetry.space_group_name_H-M   'P 1'
#
loop_
_entity.id
_entity.type
_entity.pdbx_description
1 polymer ?
#
loop_
_entity_poly.entity_id
_entity_poly.type
_entity_poly.pdbx_seq_one_letter_code
_entity_poly.pdbx_strand_id
1 'polypeptide(L)'
;MTLGEKQTIIEKEVLLPKQSRKEKARDLQLLQENLELILKHQDMILASPELFHSGPVDAVIGLIYMGGHRAPIGVLLRLWQQDLLMALCPHCAGRLYIFSAGGSPLSGINRATGICASCKQFVRTGLPSIGMVLKALKELKASLNRQRILRTRGQYFSFKDGLAGEPVPDVILEPGITPVSFEELLCRLKQHDTEKQ
;
A
#
# COMPACT_ATOMS: atom_id res chain seq x y z
N MET A 1 26.93 8.65 14.73
CA MET A 1 26.97 7.34 15.42
C MET A 1 27.77 6.39 14.55
N THR A 2 28.94 5.96 15.01
CA THR A 2 29.76 4.93 14.34
C THR A 2 29.22 3.56 14.73
N LEU A 3 28.77 2.78 13.75
CA LEU A 3 28.35 1.39 13.96
C LEU A 3 29.53 0.56 14.48
N GLY A 4 29.32 -0.26 15.51
CA GLY A 4 30.32 -1.23 15.95
C GLY A 4 30.49 -2.34 14.91
N GLU A 5 31.64 -3.01 14.88
CA GLU A 5 32.03 -4.05 13.88
C GLU A 5 31.04 -5.22 13.71
N LYS A 6 30.02 -5.34 14.58
CA LYS A 6 29.02 -6.42 14.59
C LYS A 6 27.57 -5.95 14.43
N GLN A 7 27.35 -4.68 14.07
CA GLN A 7 26.02 -4.09 13.95
C GLN A 7 25.64 -3.84 12.49
N THR A 8 24.43 -4.22 12.11
CA THR A 8 23.87 -3.93 10.78
C THR A 8 22.47 -3.35 10.91
N ILE A 9 22.19 -2.29 10.16
CA ILE A 9 20.84 -1.73 10.06
C ILE A 9 20.06 -2.53 9.03
N ILE A 10 18.90 -3.05 9.41
CA ILE A 10 17.99 -3.80 8.55
C ILE A 10 16.69 -3.00 8.44
N GLU A 11 16.20 -2.88 7.22
CA GLU A 11 14.85 -2.36 6.95
C GLU A 11 13.88 -3.53 6.83
N LYS A 12 12.75 -3.44 7.53
CA LYS A 12 11.67 -4.41 7.44
C LYS A 12 10.37 -3.69 7.11
N GLU A 13 9.63 -4.19 6.12
CA GLU A 13 8.31 -3.65 5.79
C GLU A 13 7.31 -3.99 6.90
N VAL A 14 6.56 -3.01 7.37
CA VAL A 14 5.40 -3.20 8.25
C VAL A 14 4.18 -3.39 7.36
N LEU A 15 3.80 -4.65 7.22
CA LEU A 15 2.69 -5.06 6.36
C LEU A 15 1.34 -4.83 7.05
N LEU A 16 0.33 -4.53 6.24
CA LEU A 16 -1.07 -4.65 6.66
C LEU A 16 -1.35 -6.07 7.18
N PRO A 17 -2.23 -6.22 8.18
CA PRO A 17 -2.60 -7.53 8.72
C PRO A 17 -3.06 -8.47 7.60
N LYS A 18 -2.77 -9.77 7.76
CA LYS A 18 -3.27 -10.78 6.83
C LYS A 18 -4.79 -10.89 7.03
N GLN A 19 -5.53 -10.74 5.94
CA GLN A 19 -6.98 -10.87 5.90
C GLN A 19 -7.39 -12.13 5.14
N SER A 20 -8.51 -12.70 5.56
CA SER A 20 -9.24 -13.74 4.83
C SER A 20 -9.81 -13.21 3.51
N ARG A 21 -10.20 -14.13 2.63
CA ARG A 21 -10.86 -13.78 1.36
C ARG A 21 -12.17 -13.00 1.56
N LYS A 22 -12.91 -13.29 2.63
CA LYS A 22 -14.17 -12.61 2.94
C LYS A 22 -13.95 -11.16 3.35
N GLU A 23 -12.95 -10.91 4.20
CA GLU A 23 -12.59 -9.56 4.64
C GLU A 23 -12.11 -8.70 3.46
N LYS A 24 -11.28 -9.27 2.57
CA LYS A 24 -10.86 -8.57 1.34
C LYS A 24 -12.04 -8.15 0.45
N ALA A 25 -13.01 -9.04 0.27
CA ALA A 25 -14.21 -8.73 -0.52
C ALA A 25 -15.04 -7.62 0.13
N ARG A 26 -15.15 -7.66 1.47
CA ARG A 26 -15.80 -6.61 2.26
C ARG A 26 -15.09 -5.27 2.13
N ASP A 27 -13.76 -5.24 2.24
CA ASP A 27 -12.96 -4.02 2.06
C ASP A 27 -13.14 -3.42 0.66
N LEU A 28 -13.20 -4.25 -0.38
CA LEU A 28 -13.47 -3.78 -1.74
C LEU A 28 -14.88 -3.19 -1.88
N GLN A 29 -15.88 -3.82 -1.28
CA GLN A 29 -17.25 -3.28 -1.25
C GLN A 29 -17.29 -1.94 -0.50
N LEU A 30 -16.64 -1.86 0.66
CA LEU A 30 -16.53 -0.62 1.43
C LEU A 30 -15.84 0.49 0.62
N LEU A 31 -14.80 0.16 -0.17
CA LEU A 31 -14.13 1.11 -1.05
C LEU A 31 -15.10 1.60 -2.14
N GLN A 32 -15.88 0.71 -2.74
CA GLN A 32 -16.87 1.04 -3.77
C GLN A 32 -17.95 1.98 -3.24
N GLU A 33 -18.52 1.66 -2.09
CA GLU A 33 -19.60 2.42 -1.45
C GLU A 33 -19.15 3.79 -0.94
N ASN A 34 -17.91 3.89 -0.46
CA ASN A 34 -17.40 5.09 0.21
C ASN A 34 -16.34 5.85 -0.63
N LEU A 35 -16.20 5.57 -1.92
CA LEU A 35 -15.19 6.20 -2.79
C LEU A 35 -15.28 7.73 -2.76
N GLU A 36 -16.48 8.30 -2.82
CA GLU A 36 -16.68 9.76 -2.78
C GLU A 36 -16.24 10.36 -1.45
N LEU A 37 -16.56 9.70 -0.33
CA LEU A 37 -16.15 10.15 1.00
C LEU A 37 -14.62 10.14 1.13
N ILE A 38 -13.96 9.10 0.62
CA ILE A 38 -12.50 8.98 0.60
C ILE A 38 -11.88 10.12 -0.22
N LEU A 39 -12.42 10.39 -1.40
CA LEU A 39 -11.93 11.48 -2.27
C LEU A 39 -12.17 12.86 -1.63
N LYS A 40 -13.33 13.06 -0.98
CA LYS A 40 -13.67 14.31 -0.26
C LYS A 40 -12.69 14.62 0.87
N HIS A 41 -12.25 13.59 1.59
CA HIS A 41 -11.33 13.72 2.74
C HIS A 41 -9.89 13.32 2.42
N GLN A 42 -9.47 13.40 1.16
CA GLN A 42 -8.13 13.00 0.74
C GLN A 42 -7.02 13.71 1.53
N ASP A 43 -7.19 15.00 1.85
CA ASP A 43 -6.16 15.79 2.54
C ASP A 43 -5.94 15.29 3.97
N MET A 44 -7.02 14.88 4.65
CA MET A 44 -6.95 14.28 5.98
C MET A 44 -6.19 12.95 5.96
N ILE A 45 -6.47 12.12 4.95
CA ILE A 45 -5.81 10.82 4.76
C ILE A 45 -4.33 11.01 4.46
N LEU A 46 -3.99 12.00 3.61
CA LEU A 46 -2.61 12.29 3.23
C LEU A 46 -1.79 12.92 4.36
N ALA A 47 -2.43 13.66 5.27
CA ALA A 47 -1.78 14.28 6.41
C ALA A 47 -1.57 13.30 7.59
N SER A 48 -2.38 12.25 7.70
CA SER A 48 -2.35 11.31 8.83
C SER A 48 -1.60 10.02 8.46
N PRO A 49 -0.40 9.74 8.99
CA PRO A 49 0.39 8.58 8.58
C PRO A 49 -0.33 7.23 8.79
N GLU A 50 -1.09 7.10 9.87
CA GLU A 50 -1.90 5.91 10.16
C GLU A 50 -3.03 5.67 9.16
N LEU A 51 -3.69 6.73 8.67
CA LEU A 51 -4.71 6.65 7.62
C LEU A 51 -4.07 6.43 6.25
N PHE A 52 -2.93 7.08 6.00
CA PHE A 52 -2.17 6.97 4.77
C PHE A 52 -1.81 5.50 4.47
N HIS A 53 -1.32 4.79 5.49
CA HIS A 53 -0.90 3.39 5.37
C HIS A 53 -2.03 2.36 5.50
N SER A 54 -3.26 2.80 5.78
CA SER A 54 -4.46 1.96 5.72
C SER A 54 -4.90 1.71 4.27
N GLY A 55 -5.94 0.89 4.09
CA GLY A 55 -6.58 0.71 2.78
C GLY A 55 -6.96 -0.74 2.50
N PRO A 56 -7.68 -0.97 1.40
CA PRO A 56 -8.12 -2.31 1.05
C PRO A 56 -6.93 -3.18 0.67
N VAL A 57 -6.89 -4.39 1.25
CA VAL A 57 -5.76 -5.31 1.12
C VAL A 57 -5.52 -5.82 -0.32
N ASP A 58 -6.53 -5.77 -1.18
CA ASP A 58 -6.44 -6.27 -2.57
C ASP A 58 -5.96 -5.24 -3.60
N ALA A 59 -5.66 -4.01 -3.17
CA ALA A 59 -4.99 -3.02 -4.00
C ALA A 59 -3.52 -3.39 -4.19
N VAL A 60 -3.19 -4.08 -5.28
CA VAL A 60 -1.82 -4.52 -5.59
C VAL A 60 -1.32 -3.82 -6.84
N ILE A 61 -0.13 -3.23 -6.74
CA ILE A 61 0.60 -2.69 -7.89
C ILE A 61 1.87 -3.50 -8.06
N GLY A 62 2.07 -4.07 -9.24
CA GLY A 62 3.22 -4.94 -9.47
C GLY A 62 3.49 -5.24 -10.92
N LEU A 63 4.68 -5.78 -11.18
CA LEU A 63 5.09 -6.21 -12.50
C LEU A 63 5.73 -7.59 -12.39
N ILE A 64 5.56 -8.40 -13.43
CA ILE A 64 6.28 -9.68 -13.53
C ILE A 64 7.78 -9.39 -13.44
N TYR A 65 8.51 -10.21 -12.67
CA TYR A 65 9.94 -10.09 -12.35
C TYR A 65 10.35 -8.96 -11.40
N MET A 66 9.51 -7.93 -11.18
CA MET A 66 9.84 -6.81 -10.27
C MET A 66 9.11 -6.87 -8.92
N GLY A 67 8.25 -7.87 -8.74
CA GLY A 67 7.39 -8.05 -7.58
C GLY A 67 6.16 -7.16 -7.61
N GLY A 68 5.30 -7.35 -6.61
CA GLY A 68 4.12 -6.53 -6.39
C GLY A 68 3.97 -6.21 -4.91
N HIS A 69 3.51 -5.00 -4.63
CA HIS A 69 3.28 -4.52 -3.28
C HIS A 69 1.82 -4.11 -3.12
N ARG A 70 1.32 -4.21 -1.89
CA ARG A 70 0.01 -3.65 -1.55
C ARG A 70 0.13 -2.14 -1.54
N ALA A 71 -0.79 -1.46 -2.22
CA ALA A 71 -0.87 -0.01 -2.26
C ALA A 71 -1.79 0.48 -1.14
N PRO A 72 -1.25 1.20 -0.14
CA PRO A 72 -2.07 1.90 0.82
C PRO A 72 -2.94 2.97 0.15
N ILE A 73 -4.05 3.33 0.79
CA ILE A 73 -4.99 4.30 0.26
C ILE A 73 -4.34 5.67 0.04
N GLY A 74 -3.42 6.08 0.91
CA GLY A 74 -2.67 7.32 0.74
C GLY A 74 -1.81 7.33 -0.52
N VAL A 75 -1.20 6.19 -0.88
CA VAL A 75 -0.45 6.06 -2.14
C VAL A 75 -1.41 6.10 -3.32
N LEU A 76 -2.55 5.41 -3.25
CA LEU A 76 -3.56 5.44 -4.30
C LEU A 76 -4.06 6.86 -4.56
N LEU A 77 -4.35 7.63 -3.50
CA LEU A 77 -4.76 9.03 -3.60
C LEU A 77 -3.70 9.88 -4.31
N ARG A 78 -2.41 9.75 -3.97
CA ARG A 78 -1.33 10.45 -4.68
C ARG A 78 -1.28 10.07 -6.15
N LEU A 79 -1.41 8.78 -6.47
CA LEU A 79 -1.40 8.30 -7.85
C LEU A 79 -2.61 8.79 -8.66
N TRP A 80 -3.77 8.95 -8.02
CA TRP A 80 -4.97 9.54 -8.63
C TRP A 80 -4.83 11.05 -8.83
N GLN A 81 -4.26 11.77 -7.86
CA GLN A 81 -3.98 13.21 -7.99
C GLN A 81 -2.99 13.51 -9.13
N GLN A 82 -2.11 12.57 -9.45
CA GLN A 82 -1.14 12.66 -10.53
C GLN A 82 -1.65 12.09 -11.87
N ASP A 83 -2.93 11.68 -11.94
CA ASP A 83 -3.54 11.00 -13.10
C ASP A 83 -2.78 9.74 -13.59
N LEU A 84 -1.95 9.12 -12.73
CA LEU A 84 -1.16 7.94 -13.08
C LEU A 84 -1.97 6.64 -13.06
N LEU A 85 -2.97 6.56 -12.18
CA LEU A 85 -3.89 5.42 -12.06
C LEU A 85 -5.33 5.85 -12.28
N MET A 86 -5.55 6.64 -13.33
CA MET A 86 -6.84 7.12 -13.77
C MET A 86 -7.11 6.70 -15.21
N ALA A 87 -8.38 6.43 -15.52
CA ALA A 87 -8.84 6.18 -16.87
C ALA A 87 -10.30 6.63 -17.03
N LEU A 88 -10.86 6.46 -18.23
CA LEU A 88 -12.28 6.65 -18.47
C LEU A 88 -13.02 5.32 -18.33
N CYS A 89 -14.19 5.35 -17.71
CA CYS A 89 -15.07 4.20 -17.60
C CYS A 89 -15.66 3.87 -18.99
N PRO A 90 -15.54 2.62 -19.48
CA PRO A 90 -16.09 2.24 -20.79
C PRO A 90 -17.62 2.21 -20.81
N HIS A 91 -18.29 2.21 -19.64
CA HIS A 91 -19.75 2.13 -19.55
C HIS A 91 -20.44 3.50 -19.54
N CYS A 92 -19.82 4.51 -18.93
CA CYS A 92 -20.47 5.81 -18.71
C CYS A 92 -19.55 7.02 -18.96
N ALA A 93 -18.33 6.80 -19.47
CA ALA A 93 -17.29 7.81 -19.66
C ALA A 93 -16.88 8.60 -18.39
N GLY A 94 -17.39 8.22 -17.21
CA GLY A 94 -16.98 8.79 -15.93
C GLY A 94 -15.54 8.44 -15.55
N ARG A 95 -15.00 9.13 -14.54
CA ARG A 95 -13.64 8.88 -14.04
C ARG A 95 -13.54 7.50 -13.39
N LEU A 96 -12.57 6.71 -13.85
CA LEU A 96 -12.22 5.39 -13.32
C LEU A 96 -10.97 5.49 -12.45
N TYR A 97 -11.11 5.21 -11.16
CA TYR A 97 -10.04 5.24 -10.17
C TYR A 97 -9.43 3.83 -10.04
N ILE A 98 -8.23 3.63 -10.57
CA ILE A 98 -7.56 2.32 -10.59
C ILE A 98 -6.87 2.09 -9.26
N PHE A 99 -7.20 1.00 -8.58
CA PHE A 99 -6.62 0.63 -7.28
C PHE A 99 -5.68 -0.58 -7.36
N SER A 100 -5.70 -1.32 -8.47
CA SER A 100 -4.84 -2.48 -8.69
C SER A 100 -4.35 -2.51 -10.13
N ALA A 101 -3.05 -2.71 -10.34
CA ALA A 101 -2.44 -2.72 -11.67
C ALA A 101 -1.26 -3.69 -11.74
N GLY A 102 -1.25 -4.49 -12.80
CA GLY A 102 -0.28 -5.56 -13.03
C GLY A 102 0.16 -5.61 -14.49
N GLY A 103 1.34 -6.12 -14.77
CA GLY A 103 1.74 -6.33 -16.17
C GLY A 103 3.14 -6.90 -16.36
N SER A 104 3.53 -7.05 -17.62
CA SER A 104 4.85 -7.51 -18.05
C SER A 104 5.55 -6.40 -18.83
N PRO A 105 6.68 -5.87 -18.33
CA PRO A 105 7.50 -4.92 -19.08
C PRO A 105 7.95 -5.44 -20.45
N LEU A 106 8.26 -6.74 -20.54
CA LEU A 106 8.81 -7.35 -21.76
C LEU A 106 7.79 -7.50 -22.88
N SER A 107 6.51 -7.72 -22.57
CA SER A 107 5.46 -7.83 -23.59
C SER A 107 4.63 -6.57 -23.75
N GLY A 108 4.79 -5.57 -22.86
CA GLY A 108 3.95 -4.38 -22.81
C GLY A 108 2.52 -4.62 -22.30
N ILE A 109 2.11 -5.88 -22.12
CA ILE A 109 0.77 -6.24 -21.65
C ILE A 109 0.61 -5.82 -20.20
N ASN A 110 -0.50 -5.17 -19.90
CA ASN A 110 -0.88 -4.80 -18.55
C ASN A 110 -2.39 -4.98 -18.34
N ARG A 111 -2.79 -5.10 -17.08
CA ARG A 111 -4.17 -5.18 -16.62
C ARG A 111 -4.32 -4.34 -15.37
N ALA A 112 -5.44 -3.66 -15.27
CA ALA A 112 -5.80 -2.79 -14.18
C ALA A 112 -7.24 -3.08 -13.75
N THR A 113 -7.52 -2.90 -12.46
CA THR A 113 -8.86 -2.91 -11.89
C THR A 113 -9.11 -1.59 -11.20
N GLY A 114 -10.25 -0.97 -11.49
CA GLY A 114 -10.64 0.30 -10.91
C GLY A 114 -12.13 0.37 -10.61
N ILE A 115 -12.53 1.46 -9.94
CA ILE A 115 -13.92 1.76 -9.59
C ILE A 115 -14.32 3.07 -10.29
N CYS A 116 -15.42 3.04 -11.02
CA CYS A 116 -15.95 4.25 -11.63
C CYS A 116 -16.61 5.13 -10.57
N ALA A 117 -16.26 6.40 -10.49
CA ALA A 117 -16.91 7.31 -9.55
C ALA A 117 -18.39 7.57 -9.89
N SER A 118 -18.76 7.53 -11.18
CA SER A 118 -20.13 7.84 -11.62
C SER A 118 -21.07 6.66 -11.50
N CYS A 119 -20.74 5.50 -12.11
CA CYS A 119 -21.62 4.33 -12.10
C CYS A 119 -21.31 3.32 -10.99
N LYS A 120 -20.28 3.58 -10.17
CA LYS A 120 -19.80 2.71 -9.08
C LYS A 120 -19.39 1.30 -9.50
N GLN A 121 -19.36 0.98 -10.79
CA GLN A 121 -18.99 -0.37 -11.24
C GLN A 121 -17.48 -0.62 -11.13
N PHE A 122 -17.13 -1.85 -10.78
CA PHE A 122 -15.76 -2.35 -10.94
C PHE A 122 -15.49 -2.61 -12.43
N VAL A 123 -14.40 -2.03 -12.93
CA VAL A 123 -13.99 -2.18 -14.32
C VAL A 123 -12.60 -2.80 -14.36
N ARG A 124 -12.44 -3.82 -15.20
CA ARG A 124 -11.13 -4.35 -15.60
C ARG A 124 -10.76 -3.75 -16.94
N THR A 125 -9.57 -3.16 -17.03
CA THR A 125 -9.09 -2.50 -18.25
C THR A 125 -7.58 -2.66 -18.40
N GLY A 126 -7.03 -2.19 -19.52
CA GLY A 126 -5.61 -1.91 -19.65
C GLY A 126 -5.32 -0.42 -19.40
N LEU A 127 -4.15 -0.12 -18.88
CA LEU A 127 -3.56 1.21 -18.90
C LEU A 127 -2.92 1.47 -20.28
N PRO A 128 -2.87 2.75 -20.72
CA PRO A 128 -2.27 3.15 -22.00
C PRO A 128 -0.83 2.68 -22.20
N SER A 129 -0.05 2.56 -21.13
CA SER A 129 1.32 2.04 -21.20
C SER A 129 1.74 1.33 -19.92
N ILE A 130 2.65 0.37 -20.06
CA ILE A 130 3.31 -0.27 -18.92
C ILE A 130 4.15 0.74 -18.11
N GLY A 131 4.59 1.84 -18.74
CA GLY A 131 5.30 2.94 -18.10
C GLY A 131 4.51 3.58 -16.96
N MET A 132 3.18 3.62 -17.05
CA MET A 132 2.33 4.11 -15.96
C MET A 132 2.38 3.18 -14.75
N VAL A 133 2.35 1.86 -14.97
CA VAL A 133 2.50 0.85 -13.89
C VAL A 133 3.89 0.95 -13.26
N LEU A 134 4.94 1.13 -14.07
CA LEU A 134 6.31 1.33 -13.57
C LEU A 134 6.45 2.56 -12.68
N LYS A 135 5.88 3.71 -13.10
CA LYS A 135 5.85 4.94 -12.30
C LYS A 135 5.07 4.73 -11.01
N ALA A 136 3.89 4.13 -11.09
CA ALA A 136 3.08 3.82 -9.91
C ALA A 136 3.80 2.89 -8.93
N LEU A 137 4.49 1.86 -9.43
CA LEU A 137 5.30 0.96 -8.61
C LEU A 137 6.49 1.67 -7.96
N LYS A 138 7.11 2.62 -8.64
CA LYS A 138 8.21 3.43 -8.08
C LYS A 138 7.71 4.29 -6.92
N GLU A 139 6.61 5.00 -7.09
CA GLU A 139 5.98 5.82 -6.04
C GLU A 139 5.54 4.97 -4.84
N LEU A 140 4.98 3.80 -5.11
CA LEU A 140 4.62 2.84 -4.06
C LEU A 140 5.83 2.38 -3.27
N LYS A 141 6.93 1.99 -3.94
CA LYS A 141 8.17 1.54 -3.28
C LYS A 141 8.81 2.62 -2.42
N ALA A 142 8.68 3.89 -2.82
CA ALA A 142 9.15 5.05 -2.06
C ALA A 142 8.30 5.35 -0.83
N SER A 143 7.03 4.93 -0.83
CA SER A 143 6.06 5.18 0.25
C SER A 143 5.75 3.93 1.09
N LEU A 144 6.60 2.89 1.03
CA LEU A 144 6.42 1.69 1.85
C LEU A 144 6.65 2.02 3.32
N ASN A 145 5.80 1.47 4.17
CA ASN A 145 5.94 1.56 5.60
C ASN A 145 7.10 0.66 6.07
N ARG A 146 8.25 1.25 6.40
CA ARG A 146 9.45 0.51 6.82
C ARG A 146 9.81 0.84 8.26
N GLN A 147 10.13 -0.20 9.03
CA GLN A 147 10.77 -0.07 10.33
C GLN A 147 12.27 -0.31 10.17
N ARG A 148 13.09 0.47 10.88
CA ARG A 148 14.55 0.31 10.90
C ARG A 148 14.95 -0.39 12.19
N ILE A 149 15.64 -1.51 12.04
CA ILE A 149 16.05 -2.37 13.13
C ILE A 149 17.58 -2.42 13.15
N LEU A 150 18.19 -2.07 14.28
CA LEU A 150 19.59 -2.33 14.55
C LEU A 150 19.71 -3.79 14.98
N ARG A 151 20.16 -4.63 14.04
CA ARG A 151 20.50 -6.01 14.34
C ARG A 151 21.95 -6.08 14.77
N THR A 152 22.16 -6.58 15.98
CA THR A 152 23.49 -6.93 16.46
C THR A 152 23.69 -8.42 16.24
N ARG A 153 24.82 -8.83 15.65
CA ARG A 153 25.17 -10.26 15.55
C ARG A 153 25.42 -10.80 16.96
N GLY A 154 24.38 -11.36 17.57
CA GLY A 154 24.44 -12.07 18.84
C GLY A 154 24.75 -13.54 18.62
N GLN A 155 23.70 -14.33 18.43
CA GLN A 155 23.79 -15.77 18.28
C GLN A 155 23.96 -16.18 16.81
N TYR A 156 24.87 -17.12 16.55
CA TYR A 156 25.16 -17.65 15.22
C TYR A 156 25.40 -19.16 15.28
N PHE A 157 25.22 -19.82 14.15
CA PHE A 157 25.51 -21.25 14.05
C PHE A 157 27.00 -21.47 13.75
N SER A 158 27.68 -22.20 14.63
CA SER A 158 29.02 -22.76 14.48
C SER A 158 28.89 -24.26 14.18
N PHE A 159 29.56 -24.74 13.13
CA PHE A 159 29.59 -26.17 12.83
C PHE A 159 30.29 -27.00 13.92
N LYS A 160 31.14 -26.38 14.74
CA LYS A 160 31.86 -27.04 15.83
C LYS A 160 31.07 -27.02 17.14
N ASP A 161 30.48 -25.86 17.46
CA ASP A 161 29.93 -25.59 18.79
C ASP A 161 28.39 -25.50 18.79
N GLY A 162 27.75 -25.71 17.64
CA GLY A 162 26.30 -25.54 17.48
C GLY A 162 25.91 -24.06 17.53
N LEU A 163 24.87 -23.72 18.30
CA LEU A 163 24.49 -22.32 18.53
C LEU A 163 25.49 -21.64 19.48
N ALA A 164 26.33 -20.78 18.93
CA ALA A 164 27.34 -20.01 19.65
C ALA A 164 26.96 -18.54 19.76
N GLY A 165 27.46 -17.85 20.78
CA GLY A 165 27.14 -16.45 21.08
C GLY A 165 25.87 -16.27 21.92
N GLU A 166 25.72 -15.09 22.51
CA GLU A 166 24.54 -14.75 23.30
C GLU A 166 23.45 -14.13 22.40
N PRO A 167 22.16 -14.42 22.66
CA PRO A 167 21.07 -13.77 21.96
C PRO A 167 21.06 -12.29 22.30
N VAL A 168 21.32 -11.45 21.30
CA VAL A 168 21.19 -9.99 21.44
C VAL A 168 19.86 -9.57 20.82
N PRO A 169 18.96 -8.95 21.58
CA PRO A 169 17.68 -8.50 21.04
C PRO A 169 17.91 -7.42 19.97
N ASP A 170 17.13 -7.50 18.91
CA ASP A 170 17.05 -6.49 17.86
C ASP A 170 16.53 -5.17 18.49
N VAL A 171 17.22 -4.06 18.24
CA VAL A 171 16.80 -2.74 18.73
C VAL A 171 16.06 -2.00 17.62
N ILE A 172 14.81 -1.60 17.85
CA ILE A 172 14.04 -0.80 16.90
C ILE A 172 14.57 0.64 16.96
N LEU A 173 15.18 1.12 15.88
CA LEU A 173 15.65 2.49 15.75
C LEU A 173 14.50 3.43 15.38
N GLU A 174 13.70 3.00 14.40
CA GLU A 174 12.54 3.73 13.93
C GLU A 174 11.38 2.74 13.81
N PRO A 175 10.30 2.90 14.61
CA PRO A 175 9.13 2.06 14.48
C PRO A 175 8.43 2.37 13.16
N GLY A 176 7.92 1.33 12.50
CA GLY A 176 6.98 1.54 11.40
C GLY A 176 5.63 2.01 11.94
N ILE A 177 4.83 2.60 11.06
CA ILE A 177 3.50 3.09 11.42
C ILE A 177 2.54 1.92 11.58
N THR A 178 1.66 1.95 12.57
CA THR A 178 0.60 0.93 12.68
C THR A 178 -0.63 1.44 11.94
N PRO A 179 -0.98 0.87 10.76
CA PRO A 179 -2.15 1.31 10.03
C PRO A 179 -3.43 0.95 10.77
N VAL A 180 -4.46 1.80 10.67
CA VAL A 180 -5.79 1.46 11.17
C VAL A 180 -6.51 0.51 10.19
N SER A 181 -7.54 -0.18 10.66
CA SER A 181 -8.38 -0.98 9.76
C SER A 181 -9.10 -0.08 8.75
N PHE A 182 -9.53 -0.66 7.62
CA PHE A 182 -10.24 0.13 6.61
C PHE A 182 -11.61 0.63 7.12
N GLU A 183 -12.27 -0.15 7.96
CA GLU A 183 -13.51 0.25 8.65
C GLU A 183 -13.29 1.43 9.60
N GLU A 184 -12.21 1.40 10.39
CA GLU A 184 -11.85 2.48 11.30
C GLU A 184 -11.51 3.76 10.54
N LEU A 185 -10.78 3.66 9.42
CA LEU A 185 -10.56 4.79 8.52
C LEU A 185 -11.89 5.43 8.12
N LEU A 186 -12.84 4.63 7.63
CA LEU A 186 -14.15 5.14 7.20
C LEU A 186 -14.95 5.75 8.35
N CYS A 187 -14.86 5.18 9.56
CA CYS A 187 -15.51 5.71 10.76
C CYS A 187 -15.04 7.15 11.03
N ARG A 188 -13.72 7.36 11.04
CA ARG A 188 -13.11 8.68 11.25
C ARG A 188 -13.46 9.70 10.18
N LEU A 189 -13.53 9.27 8.91
CA LEU A 189 -13.96 10.16 7.83
C LEU A 189 -15.40 10.63 8.01
N LYS A 190 -16.31 9.73 8.44
CA LYS A 190 -17.73 10.06 8.67
C LYS A 190 -17.91 11.01 9.86
N GLN A 191 -17.15 10.80 10.94
CA GLN A 191 -17.14 11.69 12.10
C GLN A 191 -16.70 13.11 11.70
N HIS A 192 -15.58 13.23 10.99
CA HIS A 192 -15.08 14.51 10.51
C HIS A 192 -16.04 15.20 9.52
N ASP A 193 -16.84 14.44 8.76
CA ASP A 193 -17.87 15.01 7.87
C ASP A 193 -19.08 15.59 8.63
N THR A 194 -19.38 15.02 9.80
CA THR A 194 -20.50 15.44 10.65
C THR A 194 -20.15 16.70 11.45
N GLU A 195 -18.89 16.86 11.87
CA GLU A 195 -18.42 18.03 12.64
C GLU A 195 -18.28 19.31 11.80
N LYS A 196 -18.25 19.19 10.48
CA LYS A 196 -18.13 20.33 9.55
C LYS A 196 -19.46 20.81 8.95
N GLN A 197 -20.58 20.15 9.27
CA GLN A 197 -21.94 20.56 8.90
C GLN A 197 -22.57 21.35 10.03
#